data_AF-A0A0A9WZM0-F1
#
_entry.id   AF-A0A0A9WZM0-F1
#
_cell.length_a   1.000
_cell.length_b   1.000
_cell.length_c   1.000
_cell.angle_alpha   90.00
_cell.angle_beta   90.00
_cell.angle_gamma   90.00
#
_symmetry.space_group_name_H-M   'P 1'
#
loop_
_entity.id
_entity.type
_entity.pdbx_description
1 polymer ?
#
loop_
_entity_poly.entity_id
_entity_poly.type
_entity_poly.pdbx_seq_one_letter_code
_entity_poly.pdbx_strand_id
1 'polypeptide(L)'
;QYANPHLQTFAHLETLYSLPGTSQNPSHIRSFASQITESTGALGALGHDVEGWAVPILFMCCKKLNGKLREDWERHLLTAPDPSIQQFTWFLQEQARVLEASRSSNDPVVVKKSSVRQPASKGTTTLMVGASNQS
;
A
#
# COMPACT_ATOMS: atom_id res chain seq x y z
N GLN A 1 -18.43 -19.43 9.96
CA GLN A 1 -19.18 -18.16 9.92
C GLN A 1 -19.95 -18.04 11.23
N TYR A 2 -19.69 -16.99 12.03
CA TYR A 2 -20.43 -16.78 13.27
C TYR A 2 -21.84 -16.28 12.92
N ALA A 3 -22.87 -17.10 13.13
CA ALA A 3 -24.26 -16.76 12.83
C ALA A 3 -24.89 -15.74 13.80
N ASN A 4 -24.10 -15.12 14.68
CA ASN A 4 -24.57 -14.21 15.71
C ASN A 4 -24.17 -12.75 15.38
N PRO A 5 -25.12 -11.89 14.99
CA PRO A 5 -24.88 -10.47 14.69
C PRO A 5 -24.17 -9.71 15.82
N HIS A 6 -24.41 -10.09 17.08
CA HIS A 6 -23.73 -9.50 18.22
C HIS A 6 -22.23 -9.81 18.18
N LEU A 7 -21.84 -11.07 17.92
CA LEU A 7 -20.42 -11.44 17.81
C LEU A 7 -19.73 -10.75 16.63
N GLN A 8 -20.43 -10.58 15.51
CA GLN A 8 -19.90 -9.85 14.35
C GLN A 8 -19.70 -8.37 14.67
N THR A 9 -20.68 -7.74 15.33
CA THR A 9 -20.59 -6.35 15.81
C THR A 9 -19.37 -6.18 16.70
N PHE A 10 -19.20 -7.04 17.71
CA PHE A 10 -18.04 -7.00 18.61
C PHE A 10 -16.71 -7.20 17.87
N ALA A 11 -16.65 -8.13 16.92
CA ALA A 11 -15.44 -8.37 16.15
C ALA A 11 -15.01 -7.13 15.35
N HIS A 12 -15.95 -6.47 14.65
CA HIS A 12 -15.64 -5.25 13.87
C HIS A 12 -15.27 -4.06 14.76
N LEU A 13 -15.93 -3.90 15.92
CA LEU A 13 -15.56 -2.88 16.90
C LEU A 13 -14.16 -3.13 17.48
N GLU A 14 -13.84 -4.39 17.80
CA GLU A 14 -12.50 -4.77 18.27
C GLU A 14 -11.45 -4.51 17.20
N THR A 15 -11.74 -4.78 15.92
CA THR A 15 -10.85 -4.41 14.80
C THR A 15 -10.58 -2.91 14.77
N LEU A 16 -11.62 -2.06 14.87
CA LEU A 16 -11.45 -0.60 14.90
C LEU A 16 -10.62 -0.13 16.10
N TYR A 17 -10.86 -0.71 17.29
CA TYR A 17 -10.16 -0.34 18.52
C TYR A 17 -8.67 -0.77 18.51
N SER A 18 -8.41 -1.97 17.99
CA SER A 18 -7.09 -2.59 17.94
C SER A 18 -6.25 -2.18 16.73
N LEU A 19 -6.74 -1.25 15.89
CA LEU A 19 -5.99 -0.76 14.73
C LEU A 19 -4.55 -0.36 15.11
N PRO A 20 -3.54 -0.83 14.36
CA PRO A 20 -2.16 -0.49 14.62
C PRO A 20 -1.90 0.98 14.29
N GLY A 21 -0.88 1.56 14.93
CA GLY A 21 -0.39 2.88 14.55
C GLY A 21 0.12 2.87 13.10
N THR A 22 -0.17 3.93 12.35
CA THR A 22 0.36 4.09 10.99
C THR A 22 1.85 4.45 11.04
N SER A 23 2.58 4.10 9.98
CA SER A 23 3.95 4.57 9.75
C SER A 23 4.02 5.39 8.45
N GLN A 24 5.20 5.91 8.13
CA GLN A 24 5.48 6.58 6.85
C GLN A 24 5.60 5.58 5.68
N ASN A 25 4.78 4.52 5.66
CA ASN A 25 4.74 3.49 4.63
C ASN A 25 3.35 3.51 3.94
N PRO A 26 3.28 3.72 2.61
CA PRO A 26 2.02 3.70 1.87
C PRO A 26 1.15 2.47 2.11
N SER A 27 1.75 1.28 2.19
CA SER A 27 0.98 0.04 2.39
C SER A 27 0.32 -0.02 3.76
N HIS A 28 0.98 0.50 4.80
CA HIS A 28 0.42 0.56 6.15
C HIS A 28 -0.76 1.54 6.20
N ILE A 29 -0.64 2.69 5.53
CA ILE A 29 -1.72 3.70 5.48
C ILE A 29 -2.95 3.14 4.74
N ARG A 30 -2.75 2.43 3.62
CA ARG A 30 -3.87 1.77 2.92
C ARG A 30 -4.53 0.69 3.75
N SER A 31 -3.73 -0.16 4.39
CA SER A 31 -4.27 -1.22 5.24
C SER A 31 -5.11 -0.64 6.37
N PHE A 32 -4.65 0.45 6.98
CA PHE A 32 -5.40 1.19 8.00
C PHE A 32 -6.72 1.74 7.45
N ALA A 33 -6.71 2.43 6.31
CA ALA A 33 -7.92 2.96 5.67
C ALA A 33 -8.91 1.85 5.25
N SER A 34 -8.38 0.72 4.77
CA SER A 34 -9.18 -0.42 4.32
C SER A 34 -9.88 -1.10 5.49
N GLN A 35 -9.19 -1.32 6.60
CA GLN A 35 -9.78 -1.91 7.81
C GLN A 35 -10.88 -1.03 8.41
N ILE A 36 -10.72 0.30 8.38
CA ILE A 36 -11.79 1.22 8.78
C ILE A 36 -13.00 1.03 7.86
N THR A 37 -12.79 1.13 6.55
CA THR A 37 -13.85 1.02 5.54
C THR A 37 -14.59 -0.30 5.61
N GLU A 38 -13.87 -1.41 5.77
CA GLU A 38 -14.44 -2.75 5.91
C GLU A 38 -15.26 -2.89 7.20
N SER A 39 -14.70 -2.46 8.33
CA SER A 39 -15.38 -2.59 9.62
C SER A 39 -16.63 -1.71 9.70
N THR A 40 -16.55 -0.45 9.23
CA THR A 40 -17.69 0.45 9.23
C THR A 40 -18.74 0.04 8.21
N GLY A 41 -18.34 -0.42 7.03
CA GLY A 41 -19.26 -0.99 6.04
C GLY A 41 -19.99 -2.23 6.54
N ALA A 42 -19.28 -3.14 7.22
CA ALA A 42 -19.88 -4.33 7.82
C ALA A 42 -20.85 -4.00 8.96
N LEU A 43 -20.49 -3.05 9.83
CA LEU A 43 -21.40 -2.56 10.88
C LEU A 43 -22.66 -1.92 10.27
N GLY A 44 -22.53 -1.14 9.20
CA GLY A 44 -23.67 -0.58 8.46
C GLY A 44 -24.55 -1.67 7.86
N ALA A 45 -23.96 -2.72 7.27
CA ALA A 45 -24.69 -3.87 6.74
C ALA A 45 -25.46 -4.66 7.83
N LEU A 46 -25.01 -4.59 9.08
CA LEU A 46 -25.69 -5.14 10.26
C LEU A 46 -26.80 -4.24 10.81
N GLY A 47 -27.02 -3.05 10.22
CA GLY A 47 -28.08 -2.12 10.58
C GLY A 47 -27.67 -1.04 11.59
N HIS A 48 -26.38 -0.90 11.90
CA HIS A 48 -25.89 0.17 12.78
C HIS A 48 -25.78 1.51 12.05
N ASP A 49 -26.10 2.60 12.76
CA ASP A 49 -25.88 3.97 12.27
C ASP A 49 -24.42 4.40 12.53
N VAL A 50 -23.53 3.96 11.63
CA VAL A 50 -22.10 4.19 11.79
C VAL A 50 -21.70 5.64 11.58
N GLU A 51 -22.43 6.39 10.76
CA GLU A 51 -22.19 7.83 10.57
C GLU A 51 -22.51 8.63 11.83
N GLY A 52 -23.51 8.21 12.62
CA GLY A 52 -23.76 8.72 13.97
C GLY A 52 -22.58 8.54 14.93
N TRP A 53 -21.60 7.69 14.60
CA TRP A 53 -20.39 7.42 15.40
C TRP A 53 -19.12 8.03 14.79
N ALA A 54 -19.24 8.88 13.77
CA ALA A 54 -18.08 9.47 13.10
C ALA A 54 -17.12 10.16 14.08
N VAL A 55 -17.62 11.01 14.98
CA VAL A 55 -16.80 11.76 15.94
C VAL A 55 -15.89 10.85 16.80
N PRO A 56 -16.41 9.87 17.56
CA PRO A 56 -15.56 8.99 18.36
C PRO A 56 -14.64 8.09 17.51
N ILE A 57 -15.11 7.58 16.36
CA ILE A 57 -14.29 6.76 15.46
C ILE A 57 -13.10 7.56 14.92
N LEU A 58 -13.36 8.76 14.43
CA LEU A 58 -12.32 9.65 13.89
C LEU A 58 -11.33 10.08 14.96
N PHE A 59 -11.81 10.42 16.17
CA PHE A 59 -10.92 10.73 17.30
C PHE A 59 -9.95 9.58 17.58
N MET A 60 -10.44 8.34 17.68
CA MET A 60 -9.60 7.16 17.91
C MET A 60 -8.61 6.93 16.76
N CYS A 61 -9.08 7.02 15.52
CA CYS A 61 -8.22 6.83 14.34
C CYS A 61 -7.12 7.89 14.27
N CYS A 62 -7.42 9.16 14.58
CA CYS A 62 -6.45 10.25 14.61
C CYS A 62 -5.31 10.00 15.61
N LYS A 63 -5.60 9.36 16.76
CA LYS A 63 -4.57 8.96 17.73
C LYS A 63 -3.59 7.91 17.18
N LYS A 64 -4.00 7.11 16.20
CA LYS A 64 -3.16 6.09 15.54
C LYS A 64 -2.35 6.65 14.36
N LEU A 65 -2.64 7.86 13.90
CA LEU A 65 -1.86 8.49 12.83
C LEU A 65 -0.45 8.85 13.31
N ASN A 66 0.54 8.66 12.44
CA ASN A 66 1.88 9.18 12.64
C ASN A 66 1.87 10.73 12.58
N GLY A 67 2.93 11.36 13.09
CA GLY A 67 2.98 12.82 13.25
C GLY A 67 2.67 13.61 11.97
N LYS A 68 3.37 13.32 10.85
CA LYS A 68 3.17 14.01 9.58
C LYS A 68 1.77 13.81 9.01
N LEU A 69 1.26 12.58 9.06
CA LEU A 69 -0.08 12.26 8.55
C LEU A 69 -1.18 12.92 9.38
N ARG A 70 -1.00 13.01 10.70
CA ARG A 70 -1.89 13.76 11.58
C ARG A 70 -1.87 15.25 11.24
N GLU A 71 -0.69 15.85 11.09
CA GLU A 71 -0.54 17.26 10.72
C GLU A 71 -1.23 17.59 9.38
N ASP A 72 -1.09 16.70 8.38
CA ASP A 72 -1.76 16.84 7.09
C ASP A 72 -3.28 16.72 7.21
N TRP A 73 -3.77 15.85 8.11
CA TRP A 73 -5.18 15.72 8.38
C TRP A 73 -5.76 16.97 9.05
N GLU A 74 -5.09 17.52 10.07
CA GLU A 74 -5.50 18.78 10.71
C GLU A 74 -5.55 19.94 9.71
N ARG A 75 -4.57 20.01 8.78
CA ARG A 75 -4.62 20.98 7.67
C ARG A 75 -5.84 20.80 6.76
N HIS A 76 -6.23 19.55 6.50
CA HIS A 76 -7.44 19.26 5.71
C HIS A 76 -8.70 19.73 6.43
N LEU A 77 -8.77 19.59 7.76
CA LEU A 77 -9.93 20.04 8.55
C LEU A 77 -10.11 21.57 8.57
N LEU A 78 -9.03 22.35 8.39
CA LEU A 78 -9.13 23.81 8.27
C LEU A 78 -9.97 24.25 7.08
N THR A 79 -10.11 23.42 6.04
CA THR A 79 -10.91 23.72 4.84
C THR A 79 -12.23 22.95 4.79
N ALA A 80 -12.38 21.89 5.59
CA ALA A 80 -13.58 21.06 5.70
C ALA A 80 -13.81 20.66 7.18
N PRO A 81 -14.58 21.44 7.95
CA PRO A 81 -14.65 21.32 9.41
C PRO A 81 -15.46 20.11 9.92
N ASP A 82 -16.34 19.54 9.10
CA ASP A 82 -17.19 18.40 9.47
C ASP A 82 -16.78 17.14 8.70
N PRO A 83 -15.71 16.45 9.11
CA PRO A 83 -15.24 15.25 8.41
C PRO A 83 -16.15 14.04 8.70
N SER A 84 -16.59 13.39 7.64
CA SER A 84 -17.18 12.04 7.66
C SER A 84 -16.11 10.96 7.70
N ILE A 85 -16.51 9.74 8.06
CA ILE A 85 -15.63 8.56 8.00
C ILE A 85 -15.13 8.34 6.56
N GLN A 86 -16.00 8.56 5.57
CA GLN A 86 -15.66 8.44 4.15
C GLN A 86 -14.59 9.45 3.71
N GLN A 87 -14.71 10.72 4.11
CA GLN A 87 -13.70 11.74 3.80
C GLN A 87 -12.34 11.38 4.41
N PHE A 88 -12.36 10.85 5.64
CA PHE A 88 -11.14 10.42 6.30
C PHE A 88 -10.45 9.25 5.60
N THR A 89 -11.20 8.20 5.22
CA THR A 89 -10.60 7.05 4.52
C THR A 89 -10.13 7.41 3.12
N TRP A 90 -10.83 8.31 2.42
CA TRP A 90 -10.38 8.86 1.14
C TRP A 90 -9.08 9.67 1.31
N PHE A 91 -9.00 10.56 2.29
CA PHE A 91 -7.77 11.30 2.59
C PHE A 91 -6.58 10.35 2.80
N LEU A 92 -6.75 9.28 3.57
CA LEU A 92 -5.69 8.29 3.80
C LEU A 92 -5.24 7.58 2.52
N GLN A 93 -6.19 7.22 1.65
CA GLN A 93 -5.88 6.61 0.36
C GLN A 93 -5.09 7.56 -0.55
N GLU A 94 -5.45 8.84 -0.57
CA GLU A 94 -4.74 9.87 -1.33
C GLU A 94 -3.31 10.06 -0.79
N GLN A 95 -3.14 10.13 0.53
CA GLN A 95 -1.82 10.25 1.14
C GLN A 95 -0.91 9.05 0.84
N ALA A 96 -1.47 7.83 0.85
CA ALA A 96 -0.73 6.64 0.44
C ALA A 96 -0.28 6.74 -1.03
N ARG A 97 -1.15 7.23 -1.93
CA ARG A 97 -0.81 7.43 -3.36
C ARG A 97 0.30 8.47 -3.54
N VAL A 98 0.21 9.60 -2.84
CA VAL A 98 1.23 10.67 -2.88
C VAL A 98 2.58 10.16 -2.41
N LEU A 99 2.63 9.39 -1.32
CA LEU A 99 3.86 8.81 -0.79
C LEU A 99 4.50 7.77 -1.73
N GLU A 100 3.73 7.09 -2.58
CA GLU A 100 4.31 6.19 -3.60
C GLU A 100 4.91 6.94 -4.79
N ALA A 101 4.21 7.97 -5.25
CA ALA A 101 4.70 8.81 -6.34
C ALA A 101 6.01 9.51 -5.96
N SER A 102 6.16 9.93 -4.70
CA SER A 102 7.38 10.57 -4.21
C SER A 102 8.55 9.58 -4.06
N ARG A 103 8.28 8.31 -3.72
CA ARG A 103 9.31 7.26 -3.60
C ARG A 103 9.84 6.79 -4.95
N SER A 104 8.95 6.56 -5.91
CA SER A 104 9.31 6.14 -7.28
C SER A 104 10.19 7.16 -8.01
N SER A 105 10.11 8.44 -7.63
CA SER A 105 10.94 9.51 -8.19
C SER A 105 12.37 9.55 -7.63
N ASN A 106 12.65 8.83 -6.53
CA ASN A 106 13.92 8.86 -5.81
C ASN A 106 14.75 7.57 -5.93
N ASP A 107 14.25 6.54 -6.63
CA ASP A 107 15.06 5.35 -6.90
C ASP A 107 16.04 5.64 -8.06
N PRO A 108 17.37 5.58 -7.84
CA PRO A 108 18.30 5.59 -8.95
C PRO A 108 18.03 4.36 -9.80
N VAL A 109 17.77 4.57 -11.10
CA VAL A 109 17.61 3.52 -12.09
C VAL A 109 18.85 2.62 -12.06
N VAL A 110 18.78 1.50 -11.35
CA VAL A 110 19.78 0.44 -11.46
C VAL A 110 19.56 -0.22 -12.80
N VAL A 111 20.23 0.32 -13.83
CA VAL A 111 20.39 -0.34 -15.12
C VAL A 111 21.13 -1.65 -14.86
N LYS A 112 20.38 -2.75 -14.70
CA LYS A 112 20.95 -4.09 -14.73
C LYS A 112 21.56 -4.28 -16.13
N LYS A 113 22.88 -4.13 -16.25
CA LYS A 113 23.62 -4.60 -17.43
C LYS A 113 23.40 -6.10 -17.54
N SER A 114 22.45 -6.49 -18.39
CA SER A 114 22.29 -7.86 -18.85
C SER A 114 23.57 -8.27 -19.58
N SER A 115 24.36 -9.13 -18.95
CA SER A 115 25.52 -9.78 -19.55
C SER A 115 25.04 -10.62 -20.74
N VAL A 116 25.42 -10.20 -21.94
CA VAL A 116 25.18 -10.94 -23.19
C VAL A 116 25.94 -12.26 -23.11
N ARG A 117 25.22 -13.38 -23.09
CA ARG A 117 25.80 -14.72 -23.29
C ARG A 117 26.28 -14.83 -24.73
N GLN A 118 27.60 -14.99 -24.93
CA GLN A 118 28.17 -15.39 -26.22
C GLN A 118 27.78 -16.85 -26.55
N PRO A 119 27.39 -17.16 -27.80
CA PRO A 119 27.15 -18.54 -28.23
C PRO A 119 28.46 -19.26 -28.55
N ALA A 120 28.56 -20.52 -28.11
CA ALA A 120 29.65 -21.44 -28.42
C ALA A 120 29.57 -21.93 -29.88
N SER A 121 30.61 -21.65 -30.69
CA SER A 121 30.79 -22.22 -32.02
C SER A 121 31.60 -23.52 -31.94
N LYS A 122 31.06 -24.61 -32.50
CA LYS A 122 31.69 -25.93 -32.61
C LYS A 122 32.38 -26.08 -33.97
N GLY A 123 33.64 -26.53 -33.93
CA GLY A 123 34.22 -27.53 -34.83
C GLY A 123 34.54 -27.13 -36.28
N THR A 124 35.82 -27.05 -36.62
CA THR A 124 36.31 -27.37 -37.97
C THR A 124 37.68 -28.04 -37.86
N THR A 125 37.70 -29.33 -38.20
CA THR A 125 38.89 -30.15 -38.41
C THR A 125 39.37 -29.91 -39.85
N THR A 126 40.62 -29.49 -40.03
CA THR A 126 41.29 -29.50 -41.34
C THR A 126 42.61 -30.26 -41.23
N LEU A 127 42.68 -31.34 -42.01
CA LEU A 127 43.79 -32.29 -42.15
C LEU A 127 44.98 -31.68 -42.89
N MET A 128 46.18 -32.17 -42.56
CA MET A 128 47.47 -31.77 -43.12
C MET A 128 47.79 -32.38 -44.51
N VAL A 129 48.79 -31.75 -45.14
CA VAL A 129 49.82 -32.27 -46.07
C VAL A 129 49.54 -32.19 -47.57
N GLY A 130 50.36 -31.39 -48.24
CA GLY A 130 50.61 -31.41 -49.68
C GLY A 130 51.73 -30.44 -50.05
N ALA A 131 52.97 -30.92 -50.05
CA ALA A 131 54.16 -30.21 -50.53
C ALA A 131 54.17 -30.13 -52.07
N SER A 132 54.76 -29.06 -52.64
CA SER A 132 55.75 -29.09 -53.75
C SER A 132 55.95 -27.71 -54.40
N ASN A 133 57.09 -27.09 -54.07
CA ASN A 133 58.15 -26.51 -54.91
C ASN A 133 57.94 -25.91 -56.33
N GLN A 134 58.75 -24.85 -56.56
CA GLN A 134 59.35 -24.32 -57.83
C GLN A 134 58.38 -23.61 -58.79
N SER A 135 58.73 -22.50 -59.45
CA SER A 135 59.92 -21.63 -59.55
C SER A 135 59.47 -20.31 -60.20
#